data_AF-A0A127EVW9-F1
#
_entry.id   AF-A0A127EVW9-F1
#
_cell.length_a   1.000
_cell.length_b   1.000
_cell.length_c   1.000
_cell.angle_alpha   90.00
_cell.angle_beta   90.00
_cell.angle_gamma   90.00
#
_symmetry.space_group_name_H-M   'P 1'
#
loop_
_entity.id
_entity.type
_entity.pdbx_description
1 polymer ?
#
loop_
_entity_poly.entity_id
_entity_poly.type
_entity_poly.pdbx_seq_one_letter_code
_entity_poly.pdbx_strand_id
1 'polypeptide(L)'
;MAAAFAFLGIFLTSLIVAELAALSLGDFFGANDEFVVVLAVVAAFTMLSGAVFAVGYTNLKQARALNWVAVLLALLVVAAVAAPGLVGWIANFSTNPFTVGEEEASIAFELAVPALLAILVQWGLVRRRYLQVTGEDDLTRWPWVTTVIAAFALLSPLGLTFVLASFKRTDMMWAFMASVTAGTVATLAVMAGVEYYIRGRLVRRRGPFTPPAAGLQAGAHRA
;
A
#
# COMPACT_ATOMS: atom_id res chain seq x y z
N MET A 1 4.73 19.98 16.02
CA MET A 1 5.84 19.00 16.16
C MET A 1 5.38 17.54 16.14
N ALA A 2 4.39 17.13 16.93
CA ALA A 2 3.90 15.74 16.93
C ALA A 2 3.47 15.21 15.54
N ALA A 3 2.88 16.07 14.69
CA ALA A 3 2.56 15.75 13.29
C ALA A 3 3.79 15.33 12.50
N ALA A 4 4.83 16.16 12.47
CA ALA A 4 6.07 15.92 11.74
C ALA A 4 6.75 14.60 12.15
N PHE A 5 6.87 14.32 13.46
CA PHE A 5 7.51 13.08 13.92
C PHE A 5 6.79 11.82 13.48
N ALA A 6 5.46 11.79 13.50
CA ALA A 6 4.76 10.60 13.02
C ALA A 6 4.72 10.52 11.49
N PHE A 7 4.80 11.63 10.74
CA PHE A 7 5.03 11.55 9.29
C PHE A 7 6.42 11.02 8.95
N LEU A 8 7.44 11.43 9.73
CA LEU A 8 8.78 10.86 9.64
C LEU A 8 8.76 9.35 9.94
N GLY A 9 8.08 8.92 11.00
CA GLY A 9 7.92 7.50 11.31
C GLY A 9 7.22 6.72 10.20
N ILE A 10 6.17 7.29 9.60
CA ILE A 10 5.47 6.70 8.45
C ILE A 10 6.41 6.56 7.25
N PHE A 11 7.14 7.63 6.93
CA PHE A 11 8.09 7.65 5.84
C PHE A 11 9.18 6.59 6.02
N LEU A 12 9.85 6.57 7.18
CA LEU A 12 10.90 5.60 7.50
C LEU A 12 10.36 4.16 7.44
N THR A 13 9.17 3.90 8.00
CA THR A 13 8.57 2.57 7.94
C THR A 13 8.28 2.14 6.49
N SER A 14 7.73 3.04 5.67
CA SER A 14 7.46 2.74 4.27
C SER A 14 8.72 2.53 3.44
N LEU A 15 9.78 3.29 3.74
CA LEU A 15 11.06 3.17 3.07
C LEU A 15 11.72 1.82 3.39
N ILE A 16 11.77 1.45 4.67
CA ILE A 16 12.31 0.14 5.09
C ILE A 16 11.55 -1.01 4.41
N VAL A 17 10.21 -0.96 4.38
CA VAL A 17 9.42 -2.01 3.72
C VAL A 17 9.69 -2.08 2.22
N ALA A 18 9.81 -0.93 1.55
CA ALA A 18 10.10 -0.86 0.13
C ALA A 18 11.52 -1.38 -0.17
N GLU A 19 12.52 -0.97 0.59
CA GLU A 19 13.91 -1.43 0.42
C GLU A 19 14.06 -2.92 0.67
N LEU A 20 13.41 -3.48 1.71
CA LEU A 20 13.41 -4.92 1.95
C LEU A 20 12.74 -5.70 0.81
N ALA A 21 11.64 -5.16 0.26
CA ALA A 21 10.98 -5.76 -0.89
C ALA A 21 11.86 -5.70 -2.15
N ALA A 22 12.53 -4.57 -2.38
CA ALA A 22 13.45 -4.40 -3.49
C ALA A 22 14.63 -5.37 -3.35
N LEU A 23 15.28 -5.44 -2.18
CA LEU A 23 16.38 -6.38 -1.90
C LEU A 23 15.98 -7.82 -2.16
N SER A 24 14.81 -8.23 -1.66
CA SER A 24 14.30 -9.59 -1.88
C SER A 24 14.04 -9.90 -3.36
N LEU A 25 13.65 -8.90 -4.16
CA LEU A 25 13.43 -9.07 -5.60
C LEU A 25 14.75 -9.04 -6.37
N GLY A 26 15.67 -8.14 -6.04
CA GLY A 26 17.00 -8.06 -6.65
C GLY A 26 17.80 -9.35 -6.44
N ASP A 27 17.77 -9.90 -5.22
CA ASP A 27 18.36 -11.21 -4.91
C ASP A 27 17.71 -12.34 -5.72
N PHE A 28 16.39 -12.27 -5.91
CA PHE A 28 15.62 -13.29 -6.63
C PHE A 28 15.86 -13.27 -8.14
N PHE A 29 15.96 -12.09 -8.74
CA PHE A 29 16.23 -11.91 -10.17
C PHE A 29 17.72 -11.91 -10.51
N GLY A 30 18.62 -11.78 -9.52
CA GLY A 30 20.06 -11.70 -9.73
C GLY A 30 20.51 -10.36 -10.34
N ALA A 31 19.72 -9.30 -10.13
CA ALA A 31 19.81 -8.00 -10.79
C ALA A 31 20.86 -7.05 -10.19
N ASN A 32 22.04 -7.56 -9.79
CA ASN A 32 22.99 -6.83 -8.94
C ASN A 32 23.49 -5.49 -9.52
N ASP A 33 23.59 -5.38 -10.85
CA ASP A 33 24.21 -4.23 -11.53
C ASP A 33 23.22 -3.04 -11.61
N GLU A 34 21.97 -3.29 -12.01
CA GLU A 34 20.89 -2.31 -12.08
C GLU A 34 20.23 -2.00 -10.71
N PHE A 35 20.47 -2.84 -9.71
CA PHE A 35 19.79 -2.78 -8.41
C PHE A 35 19.92 -1.44 -7.69
N VAL A 36 21.10 -0.80 -7.76
CA VAL A 36 21.33 0.51 -7.12
C VAL A 36 20.45 1.60 -7.73
N VAL A 37 20.25 1.55 -9.06
CA VAL A 37 19.39 2.50 -9.77
C VAL A 37 17.94 2.26 -9.39
N VAL A 38 17.50 1.00 -9.38
CA VAL A 38 16.15 0.60 -8.95
C VAL A 38 15.86 1.08 -7.53
N LEU A 39 16.77 0.82 -6.58
CA LEU A 39 16.64 1.28 -5.19
C LEU A 39 16.51 2.81 -5.11
N ALA A 40 17.35 3.54 -5.85
CA ALA A 40 17.30 5.00 -5.87
C ALA A 40 15.95 5.52 -6.40
N VAL A 41 15.41 4.91 -7.46
CA VAL A 41 14.10 5.25 -8.03
C VAL A 41 12.97 4.94 -7.02
N VAL A 42 13.00 3.78 -6.38
CA VAL A 42 12.01 3.38 -5.35
C VAL A 42 12.05 4.34 -4.15
N ALA A 43 13.26 4.71 -3.68
CA ALA A 43 13.43 5.65 -2.58
C ALA A 43 12.91 7.05 -2.94
N ALA A 44 13.26 7.55 -4.13
CA ALA A 44 12.78 8.84 -4.63
C ALA A 44 11.25 8.87 -4.76
N PHE A 45 10.66 7.80 -5.31
CA PHE A 45 9.21 7.66 -5.42
C PHE A 45 8.55 7.61 -4.03
N THR A 46 9.11 6.85 -3.09
CA THR A 46 8.60 6.74 -1.71
C THR A 46 8.62 8.09 -0.98
N MET A 47 9.65 8.90 -1.23
CA MET A 47 9.73 10.27 -0.71
C MET A 47 8.66 11.17 -1.32
N LEU A 48 8.47 11.11 -2.64
CA LEU A 48 7.45 11.88 -3.35
C LEU A 48 6.04 11.49 -2.87
N SER A 49 5.73 10.20 -2.81
CA SER A 49 4.42 9.71 -2.34
C SER A 49 4.16 10.11 -0.89
N GLY A 50 5.19 10.05 -0.03
CA GLY A 50 5.13 10.52 1.35
C GLY A 50 4.78 12.02 1.44
N ALA A 51 5.40 12.85 0.60
CA ALA A 51 5.09 14.27 0.51
C ALA A 51 3.64 14.51 0.05
N VAL A 52 3.17 13.77 -0.97
CA VAL A 52 1.79 13.86 -1.46
C VAL A 52 0.78 13.47 -0.37
N PHE A 53 1.05 12.41 0.39
CA PHE A 53 0.19 12.03 1.51
C PHE A 53 0.22 13.06 2.65
N ALA A 54 1.37 13.67 2.94
CA ALA A 54 1.47 14.73 3.94
C ALA A 54 0.64 15.95 3.53
N VAL A 55 0.76 16.39 2.29
CA VAL A 55 -0.05 17.49 1.73
C VAL A 55 -1.54 17.11 1.73
N GLY A 56 -1.90 15.91 1.28
CA GLY A 56 -3.27 15.41 1.28
C GLY A 56 -3.87 15.37 2.69
N TYR A 57 -3.12 14.89 3.68
CA TYR A 57 -3.55 14.85 5.07
C TYR A 57 -3.86 16.25 5.63
N THR A 58 -3.08 17.27 5.28
CA THR A 58 -3.31 18.64 5.76
C THR A 58 -4.50 19.34 5.09
N ASN A 59 -4.81 18.99 3.84
CA ASN A 59 -5.79 19.72 3.03
C ASN A 59 -7.15 19.02 2.90
N LEU A 60 -7.20 17.69 3.05
CA LEU A 60 -8.40 16.91 2.80
C LEU A 60 -9.24 16.75 4.07
N LYS A 61 -10.51 17.15 4.01
CA LYS A 61 -11.48 17.06 5.13
C LYS A 61 -12.16 15.70 5.26
N GLN A 62 -11.82 14.73 4.40
CA GLN A 62 -12.48 13.43 4.35
C GLN A 62 -11.47 12.31 4.20
N ALA A 63 -11.58 11.27 5.04
CA ALA A 63 -10.75 10.07 4.94
C ALA A 63 -10.89 9.38 3.57
N ARG A 64 -12.05 9.51 2.91
CA ARG A 64 -12.29 8.96 1.56
C ARG A 64 -11.38 9.57 0.50
N ALA A 65 -11.00 10.84 0.64
CA ALA A 65 -10.11 11.49 -0.32
C ALA A 65 -8.68 10.93 -0.24
N LEU A 66 -8.22 10.49 0.94
CA LEU A 66 -6.92 9.80 1.08
C LEU A 66 -6.89 8.46 0.34
N ASN A 67 -8.03 7.77 0.19
CA ASN A 67 -8.10 6.57 -0.64
C ASN A 67 -7.88 6.90 -2.12
N TRP A 68 -8.47 7.99 -2.61
CA TRP A 68 -8.27 8.44 -3.98
C TRP A 68 -6.82 8.84 -4.24
N VAL A 69 -6.16 9.49 -3.28
CA VAL A 69 -4.71 9.79 -3.37
C VAL A 69 -3.90 8.50 -3.52
N ALA A 70 -4.17 7.49 -2.70
CA ALA A 70 -3.49 6.19 -2.80
C ALA A 70 -3.72 5.51 -4.15
N VAL A 71 -4.96 5.52 -4.65
CA VAL A 71 -5.31 4.95 -5.97
C VAL A 71 -4.59 5.70 -7.10
N LEU A 72 -4.59 7.04 -7.08
CA LEU A 72 -3.90 7.84 -8.10
C LEU A 72 -2.39 7.60 -8.09
N LEU A 73 -1.76 7.48 -6.92
CA LEU A 73 -0.35 7.13 -6.81
C LEU A 73 -0.07 5.71 -7.31
N ALA A 74 -0.94 4.75 -7.02
CA ALA A 74 -0.80 3.39 -7.52
C ALA A 74 -0.92 3.32 -9.06
N LEU A 75 -1.89 4.06 -9.63
CA LEU A 75 -2.02 4.21 -11.07
C LEU A 75 -0.79 4.88 -11.69
N LEU A 76 -0.20 5.86 -11.00
CA LEU A 76 1.04 6.51 -11.44
C LEU A 76 2.20 5.52 -11.49
N VAL A 77 2.34 4.63 -10.50
CA VAL A 77 3.36 3.55 -10.52
C VAL A 77 3.15 2.64 -11.74
N VAL A 78 1.92 2.17 -11.96
CA VAL A 78 1.59 1.31 -13.09
C VAL A 78 1.88 2.01 -14.42
N ALA A 79 1.48 3.28 -14.54
CA ALA A 79 1.74 4.08 -15.73
C ALA A 79 3.23 4.32 -15.97
N ALA A 80 4.01 4.59 -14.92
CA ALA A 80 5.45 4.80 -15.01
C ALA A 80 6.19 3.53 -15.44
N VAL A 81 5.78 2.38 -14.93
CA VAL A 81 6.38 1.07 -15.27
C VAL A 81 5.94 0.58 -16.65
N ALA A 82 4.71 0.85 -17.06
CA ALA A 82 4.22 0.53 -18.40
C ALA A 82 4.69 1.52 -19.48
N ALA A 83 5.26 2.67 -19.10
CA ALA A 83 5.72 3.67 -20.05
C ALA A 83 6.94 3.17 -20.82
N PRO A 84 6.90 3.20 -22.17
CA PRO A 84 8.08 2.89 -22.97
C PRO A 84 9.13 3.97 -22.71
N GLY A 85 10.20 3.61 -21.99
CA GLY A 85 11.30 4.52 -21.72
C GLY A 85 11.90 4.36 -20.34
N LEU A 86 11.11 4.31 -19.26
CA LEU A 86 11.68 4.23 -17.90
C LEU A 86 12.42 2.91 -17.68
N VAL A 87 11.73 1.80 -17.95
CA VAL A 87 12.29 0.44 -17.80
C VAL A 87 13.46 0.24 -18.76
N GLY A 88 13.31 0.61 -20.04
CA GLY A 88 14.40 0.52 -21.01
C GLY A 88 15.60 1.42 -20.68
N TRP A 89 15.37 2.61 -20.10
CA TRP A 89 16.44 3.48 -19.63
C TRP A 89 17.23 2.85 -18.49
N ILE A 90 16.56 2.17 -17.55
CA ILE A 90 17.22 1.42 -16.47
C ILE A 90 17.95 0.19 -17.02
N ALA A 91 17.34 -0.53 -17.96
CA ALA A 91 17.96 -1.69 -18.60
C ALA A 91 19.29 -1.36 -19.29
N ASN A 92 19.47 -0.13 -19.80
CA ASN A 92 20.76 0.30 -20.37
C ASN A 92 21.92 0.36 -19.36
N PHE A 93 21.63 0.30 -18.06
CA PHE A 93 22.66 0.19 -17.02
C PHE A 93 23.04 -1.27 -16.71
N SER A 94 22.27 -2.24 -17.18
CA SER A 94 22.59 -3.65 -16.95
C SER A 94 23.76 -4.07 -17.82
N THR A 95 24.77 -4.68 -17.18
CA THR A 95 25.91 -5.29 -17.87
C THR A 95 25.76 -6.80 -18.05
N ASN A 96 24.60 -7.35 -17.68
CA ASN A 96 24.37 -8.79 -17.66
C ASN A 96 24.04 -9.33 -19.07
N PRO A 97 24.90 -10.17 -19.68
CA PRO A 97 24.65 -10.68 -21.02
C PRO A 97 23.63 -11.83 -21.05
N PHE A 98 23.17 -12.34 -19.90
CA PHE A 98 22.33 -13.53 -19.80
C PHE A 98 20.83 -13.24 -19.75
N THR A 99 20.42 -11.98 -19.66
CA THR A 99 19.03 -11.56 -19.40
C THR A 99 18.38 -10.83 -20.58
N VAL A 100 19.09 -10.72 -21.71
CA VAL A 100 18.68 -10.00 -22.92
C VAL A 100 17.27 -10.43 -23.38
N GLY A 101 16.29 -9.55 -23.17
CA GLY A 101 14.88 -9.73 -23.55
C GLY A 101 13.91 -10.07 -22.42
N GLU A 102 14.39 -10.53 -21.25
CA GLU A 102 13.57 -10.77 -20.04
C GLU A 102 13.74 -9.66 -18.97
N GLU A 103 14.76 -8.81 -19.10
CA GLU A 103 15.11 -7.70 -18.18
C GLU A 103 13.99 -6.69 -17.96
N GLU A 104 13.23 -6.38 -18.99
CA GLU A 104 12.20 -5.34 -18.88
C GLU A 104 11.11 -5.75 -17.88
N ALA A 105 10.75 -7.04 -17.86
CA ALA A 105 9.75 -7.53 -16.93
C ALA A 105 10.29 -7.58 -15.49
N SER A 106 11.52 -8.05 -15.26
CA SER A 106 12.11 -8.09 -13.92
C SER A 106 12.27 -6.68 -13.34
N ILE A 107 12.84 -5.75 -14.10
CA ILE A 107 13.00 -4.34 -13.69
C ILE A 107 11.64 -3.70 -13.41
N ALA A 108 10.63 -3.97 -14.24
CA ALA A 108 9.27 -3.51 -14.00
C ALA A 108 8.71 -4.00 -12.65
N PHE A 109 8.95 -5.27 -12.30
CA PHE A 109 8.54 -5.85 -11.03
C PHE A 109 9.29 -5.26 -9.84
N GLU A 110 10.60 -5.13 -9.97
CA GLU A 110 11.49 -4.57 -8.96
C GLU A 110 11.18 -3.09 -8.65
N LEU A 111 10.62 -2.36 -9.62
CA LEU A 111 10.10 -1.01 -9.38
C LEU A 111 8.68 -1.02 -8.81
N ALA A 112 7.77 -1.76 -9.44
CA ALA A 112 6.35 -1.69 -9.15
C ALA A 112 6.02 -2.20 -7.74
N VAL A 113 6.53 -3.38 -7.38
CA VAL A 113 6.14 -4.06 -6.14
C VAL A 113 6.59 -3.26 -4.91
N PRO A 114 7.86 -2.83 -4.78
CA PRO A 114 8.29 -1.98 -3.66
C PRO A 114 7.54 -0.65 -3.57
N ALA A 115 7.31 0.02 -4.70
CA ALA A 115 6.60 1.29 -4.74
C ALA A 115 5.13 1.16 -4.29
N LEU A 116 4.44 0.11 -4.74
CA LEU A 116 3.06 -0.18 -4.32
C LEU A 116 2.98 -0.52 -2.83
N LEU A 117 3.95 -1.29 -2.31
CA LEU A 117 4.04 -1.58 -0.87
C LEU A 117 4.29 -0.30 -0.06
N ALA A 118 5.16 0.59 -0.52
CA ALA A 118 5.39 1.88 0.11
C ALA A 118 4.09 2.70 0.20
N ILE A 119 3.34 2.82 -0.90
CA ILE A 119 2.03 3.52 -0.94
C ILE A 119 1.06 2.88 0.05
N LEU A 120 0.98 1.56 0.07
CA LEU A 120 0.05 0.82 0.92
C LEU A 120 0.32 1.04 2.41
N VAL A 121 1.60 1.02 2.81
CA VAL A 121 2.04 1.34 4.17
C VAL A 121 1.74 2.80 4.52
N GLN A 122 2.10 3.74 3.64
CA GLN A 122 1.86 5.17 3.86
C GLN A 122 0.36 5.47 3.99
N TRP A 123 -0.46 4.98 3.06
CA TRP A 123 -1.91 5.13 3.09
C TRP A 123 -2.50 4.57 4.40
N GLY A 124 -2.14 3.35 4.77
CA GLY A 124 -2.67 2.70 5.97
C GLY A 124 -2.38 3.49 7.24
N LEU A 125 -1.14 3.97 7.40
CA LEU A 125 -0.73 4.72 8.58
C LEU A 125 -1.28 6.15 8.60
N VAL A 126 -1.29 6.86 7.46
CA VAL A 126 -1.83 8.23 7.35
C VAL A 126 -3.34 8.23 7.57
N ARG A 127 -4.06 7.28 6.96
CA ARG A 127 -5.50 7.14 7.14
C ARG A 127 -5.84 6.81 8.60
N ARG A 128 -5.10 5.90 9.23
CA ARG A 128 -5.29 5.60 10.65
C ARG A 128 -5.14 6.88 11.47
N ARG A 129 -4.03 7.59 11.30
CA ARG A 129 -3.76 8.83 12.02
C ARG A 129 -4.89 9.85 11.84
N TYR A 130 -5.39 9.99 10.62
CA TYR A 130 -6.52 10.87 10.32
C TYR A 130 -7.74 10.51 11.18
N LEU A 131 -8.12 9.23 11.21
CA LEU A 131 -9.25 8.73 12.00
C LEU A 131 -9.04 8.90 13.52
N GLN A 132 -7.80 8.76 14.02
CA GLN A 132 -7.49 8.99 15.43
C GLN A 132 -7.72 10.44 15.83
N VAL A 133 -7.29 11.38 14.98
CA VAL A 133 -7.41 12.81 15.24
C VAL A 133 -8.87 13.28 15.12
N THR A 134 -9.66 12.69 14.23
CA THR A 134 -11.09 13.02 14.10
C THR A 134 -11.99 12.34 15.12
N GLY A 135 -11.44 11.49 16.00
CA GLY A 135 -12.22 10.77 17.01
C GLY A 135 -13.10 9.65 16.45
N GLU A 136 -12.87 9.24 15.20
CA GLU A 136 -13.59 8.14 14.53
C GLU A 136 -12.96 6.76 14.83
N ASP A 137 -12.04 6.69 15.80
CA ASP A 137 -11.00 5.66 15.93
C ASP A 137 -11.45 4.32 16.54
N ASP A 138 -12.67 4.23 17.07
CA ASP A 138 -13.09 3.06 17.86
C ASP A 138 -13.32 1.77 17.06
N LEU A 139 -13.39 1.84 15.74
CA LEU A 139 -13.81 0.70 14.91
C LEU A 139 -12.76 0.20 13.89
N THR A 140 -11.60 0.85 13.75
CA THR A 140 -10.68 0.60 12.63
C THR A 140 -9.24 0.27 13.05
N ARG A 141 -9.06 -0.51 14.11
CA ARG A 141 -7.71 -0.94 14.57
C ARG A 141 -7.02 -2.01 13.71
N TRP A 142 -7.70 -2.58 12.69
CA TRP A 142 -7.42 -3.96 12.25
C TRP A 142 -7.03 -4.30 10.79
N PRO A 143 -6.77 -3.40 9.82
CA PRO A 143 -6.37 -3.85 8.48
C PRO A 143 -4.85 -3.96 8.25
N TRP A 144 -3.99 -3.51 9.17
CA TRP A 144 -2.54 -3.50 8.91
C TRP A 144 -1.91 -4.89 9.04
N VAL A 145 -2.38 -5.73 9.98
CA VAL A 145 -1.87 -7.09 10.14
C VAL A 145 -2.12 -7.91 8.88
N THR A 146 -3.30 -7.81 8.28
CA THR A 146 -3.63 -8.53 7.04
C THR A 146 -2.83 -8.00 5.85
N THR A 147 -2.56 -6.69 5.80
CA THR A 147 -1.71 -6.07 4.79
C THR A 147 -0.26 -6.57 4.90
N VAL A 148 0.28 -6.64 6.13
CA VAL A 148 1.62 -7.17 6.40
C VAL A 148 1.70 -8.65 6.06
N ILE A 149 0.70 -9.46 6.44
CA ILE A 149 0.66 -10.89 6.10
C ILE A 149 0.58 -11.09 4.59
N ALA A 150 -0.24 -10.30 3.88
CA ALA A 150 -0.34 -10.38 2.42
C ALA A 150 0.98 -9.99 1.74
N ALA A 151 1.62 -8.90 2.19
CA ALA A 151 2.92 -8.49 1.70
C ALA A 151 3.98 -9.57 1.95
N PHE A 152 4.01 -10.15 3.16
CA PHE A 152 4.95 -11.20 3.52
C PHE A 152 4.73 -12.49 2.71
N ALA A 153 3.48 -12.89 2.50
CA ALA A 153 3.15 -14.04 1.66
C ALA A 153 3.59 -13.83 0.20
N LEU A 154 3.37 -12.62 -0.33
CA LEU A 154 3.72 -12.26 -1.71
C LEU A 154 5.24 -12.16 -1.92
N LEU A 155 5.97 -11.63 -0.94
CA LEU A 155 7.44 -11.51 -0.96
C LEU A 155 8.16 -12.80 -0.53
N SER A 156 7.44 -13.82 -0.05
CA SER A 156 8.06 -15.10 0.28
C SER A 156 8.59 -15.79 -0.98
N PRO A 157 9.63 -16.63 -0.89
CA PRO A 157 10.15 -17.38 -2.04
C PRO A 157 9.06 -18.20 -2.77
N LEU A 158 8.08 -18.74 -2.02
CA LEU A 158 6.94 -19.45 -2.59
C LEU A 158 6.00 -18.51 -3.37
N GLY A 159 5.76 -17.30 -2.85
CA GLY A 159 4.98 -16.27 -3.55
C GLY A 159 5.66 -15.82 -4.83
N LEU A 160 6.96 -15.51 -4.77
CA LEU A 160 7.75 -15.05 -5.92
C LEU A 160 7.89 -16.13 -7.00
N THR A 161 8.14 -17.38 -6.63
CA THR A 161 8.19 -18.49 -7.59
C THR A 161 6.84 -18.74 -8.27
N PHE A 162 5.73 -18.59 -7.54
CA PHE A 162 4.39 -18.67 -8.12
C PHE A 162 4.13 -17.55 -9.13
N VAL A 163 4.52 -16.31 -8.80
CA VAL A 163 4.42 -15.16 -9.71
C VAL A 163 5.27 -15.40 -10.96
N LEU A 164 6.54 -15.78 -10.80
CA LEU A 164 7.47 -16.00 -11.92
C LEU A 164 7.06 -17.16 -12.84
N ALA A 165 6.64 -18.29 -12.25
CA ALA A 165 6.18 -19.47 -13.01
C ALA A 165 5.01 -19.13 -13.94
N SER A 166 4.26 -18.09 -13.58
CA SER A 166 3.11 -17.65 -14.37
C SER A 166 3.49 -16.71 -15.53
N PHE A 167 4.63 -16.02 -15.45
CA PHE A 167 5.15 -15.19 -16.54
C PHE A 167 5.78 -16.00 -17.67
N LYS A 168 6.43 -17.13 -17.36
CA LYS A 168 7.10 -17.98 -18.35
C LYS A 168 6.15 -18.71 -19.33
N ARG A 169 4.82 -18.59 -19.18
CA ARG A 169 3.82 -19.08 -20.15
C ARG A 169 3.19 -17.90 -20.89
N THR A 170 3.81 -17.48 -21.99
CA THR A 170 3.37 -16.38 -22.86
C THR A 170 1.93 -16.51 -23.35
N ASP A 171 1.42 -17.72 -23.59
CA ASP A 171 0.06 -17.95 -24.08
C ASP A 171 -1.02 -17.80 -22.98
N MET A 172 -0.60 -17.82 -21.70
CA MET A 172 -1.50 -17.70 -20.55
C MET A 172 -1.42 -16.33 -19.86
N MET A 173 -0.66 -15.36 -20.37
CA MET A 173 -0.47 -14.07 -19.70
C MET A 173 -1.81 -13.36 -19.40
N TRP A 174 -2.80 -13.46 -20.30
CA TRP A 174 -4.15 -12.92 -20.06
C TRP A 174 -4.93 -13.71 -19.00
N ALA A 175 -4.86 -15.04 -19.02
CA ALA A 175 -5.50 -15.90 -18.02
C ALA A 175 -4.84 -15.72 -16.63
N PHE A 176 -3.54 -15.46 -16.61
CA PHE A 176 -2.78 -15.18 -15.40
C PHE A 176 -3.11 -13.80 -14.84
N MET A 177 -3.07 -12.74 -15.64
CA MET A 177 -3.52 -11.41 -15.24
C MET A 177 -4.96 -11.44 -14.74
N ALA A 178 -5.84 -12.22 -15.39
CA ALA A 178 -7.18 -12.48 -14.90
C ALA A 178 -7.20 -13.23 -13.56
N SER A 179 -6.33 -14.22 -13.34
CA SER A 179 -6.26 -14.98 -12.08
C SER A 179 -5.66 -14.18 -10.92
N VAL A 180 -4.63 -13.36 -11.16
CA VAL A 180 -4.03 -12.45 -10.17
C VAL A 180 -5.04 -11.37 -9.84
N THR A 181 -5.64 -10.74 -10.85
CA THR A 181 -6.69 -9.73 -10.63
C THR A 181 -7.86 -10.36 -9.89
N ALA A 182 -8.32 -11.55 -10.26
CA ALA A 182 -9.39 -12.26 -9.56
C ALA A 182 -8.98 -12.64 -8.13
N GLY A 183 -7.73 -13.05 -7.89
CA GLY A 183 -7.21 -13.40 -6.56
C GLY A 183 -7.07 -12.18 -5.66
N THR A 184 -6.56 -11.07 -6.18
CA THR A 184 -6.52 -9.77 -5.51
C THR A 184 -7.93 -9.27 -5.21
N VAL A 185 -8.84 -9.31 -6.19
CA VAL A 185 -10.25 -8.94 -6.01
C VAL A 185 -10.94 -9.83 -5.00
N ALA A 186 -10.72 -11.15 -5.02
CA ALA A 186 -11.28 -12.09 -4.06
C ALA A 186 -10.76 -11.83 -2.65
N THR A 187 -9.47 -11.56 -2.51
CA THR A 187 -8.86 -11.24 -1.21
C THR A 187 -9.38 -9.90 -0.68
N LEU A 188 -9.47 -8.88 -1.53
CA LEU A 188 -10.09 -7.59 -1.20
C LEU A 188 -11.56 -7.76 -0.83
N ALA A 189 -12.31 -8.63 -1.52
CA ALA A 189 -13.71 -8.92 -1.24
C ALA A 189 -13.88 -9.65 0.10
N VAL A 190 -13.01 -10.62 0.42
CA VAL A 190 -12.97 -11.28 1.74
C VAL A 190 -12.66 -10.25 2.82
N MET A 191 -11.68 -9.37 2.60
CA MET A 191 -11.35 -8.30 3.55
C MET A 191 -12.53 -7.33 3.74
N ALA A 192 -13.17 -6.90 2.66
CA ALA A 192 -14.34 -6.03 2.71
C ALA A 192 -15.52 -6.71 3.40
N GLY A 193 -15.71 -8.02 3.20
CA GLY A 193 -16.73 -8.83 3.87
C GLY A 193 -16.47 -8.97 5.37
N VAL A 194 -15.22 -9.23 5.77
CA VAL A 194 -14.81 -9.26 7.18
C VAL A 194 -15.02 -7.89 7.83
N GLU A 195 -14.64 -6.80 7.15
CA GLU A 195 -14.89 -5.44 7.63
C GLU A 195 -16.38 -5.15 7.80
N TYR A 196 -17.19 -5.48 6.78
CA TYR A 196 -18.64 -5.29 6.81
C TYR A 196 -19.29 -6.08 7.97
N TYR A 197 -18.89 -7.34 8.15
CA TYR A 197 -19.38 -8.19 9.23
C TYR A 197 -19.02 -7.63 10.61
N ILE A 198 -17.76 -7.21 10.82
CA ILE A 198 -17.30 -6.65 12.08
C ILE A 198 -18.02 -5.33 12.39
N ARG A 199 -18.14 -4.42 11.40
CA ARG A 199 -18.90 -3.17 11.55
C ARG A 199 -20.35 -3.44 11.90
N GLY A 200 -21.01 -4.36 11.20
CA GLY A 200 -22.40 -4.76 11.48
C GLY A 200 -22.57 -5.30 12.90
N ARG A 201 -21.60 -6.10 13.39
CA ARG A 201 -21.63 -6.62 14.76
C ARG A 201 -21.42 -5.54 15.81
N LEU A 202 -20.53 -4.58 15.56
CA LEU A 202 -20.21 -3.50 16.50
C LEU A 202 -21.35 -2.47 16.60
N VAL A 203 -22.01 -2.15 15.48
CA VAL A 203 -23.22 -1.30 15.47
C VAL A 203 -24.34 -1.97 16.28
N ARG A 204 -24.55 -3.28 16.13
CA ARG A 204 -25.55 -4.02 16.92
C ARG A 204 -25.22 -4.07 18.41
N ARG A 205 -23.93 -4.11 18.79
CA ARG A 205 -23.49 -4.14 20.20
C ARG A 205 -23.61 -2.79 20.91
N ARG A 206 -23.63 -1.66 20.20
CA ARG A 206 -23.75 -0.33 20.81
C ARG A 206 -25.17 0.00 21.29
N GLY A 207 -26.15 -0.87 21.04
CA GLY A 207 -27.55 -0.59 21.36
C GLY A 207 -28.07 0.66 20.62
N PRO A 208 -29.35 0.99 20.77
CA PRO A 208 -29.78 2.35 20.46
C PRO A 208 -28.94 3.28 21.33
N PHE A 209 -28.26 4.25 20.71
CA PHE A 209 -27.64 5.34 21.45
C PHE A 209 -28.76 6.01 22.27
N THR A 210 -28.87 5.64 23.54
CA THR A 210 -29.60 6.44 24.51
C THR A 210 -28.72 7.65 24.73
N PRO A 211 -29.04 8.84 24.19
CA PRO A 211 -28.34 10.04 24.61
C PRO A 211 -28.38 10.05 26.14
N PRO A 212 -27.25 10.35 26.81
CA PRO A 212 -27.23 10.45 28.26
C PRO A 212 -28.42 11.33 28.62
N ALA A 213 -29.37 10.78 29.40
CA ALA A 213 -30.63 11.42 29.69
C ALA A 213 -30.30 12.87 30.03
N ALA A 214 -30.65 13.77 29.11
CA ALA A 214 -30.28 15.17 29.22
C ALA A 214 -30.88 15.61 30.54
N GLY A 215 -30.04 15.69 31.56
CA GLY A 215 -30.47 16.01 32.90
C GLY A 215 -31.12 17.37 32.79
N LEU A 216 -32.46 17.41 32.86
CA LEU A 216 -33.22 17.75 34.07
C LEU A 216 -32.40 18.24 35.29
N GLN A 217 -31.31 18.99 35.08
CA GLN A 217 -30.60 19.79 36.08
C GLN A 217 -30.74 21.29 35.79
N ALA A 218 -31.65 21.69 34.90
CA ALA A 218 -32.10 23.06 34.78
C ALA A 218 -33.26 23.31 35.77
N GLY A 219 -32.99 23.50 37.07
CA GLY A 219 -34.05 24.01 37.94
C GLY A 219 -33.86 24.14 39.45
N ALA A 220 -32.80 23.59 40.07
CA ALA A 220 -32.73 23.54 41.54
C ALA A 220 -31.88 24.63 42.22
N HIS A 221 -31.35 25.62 41.50
CA HIS A 221 -30.55 26.69 42.10
C HIS A 221 -30.88 28.08 41.54
N ARG A 222 -32.04 28.62 41.93
CA ARG A 222 -32.25 30.05 42.20
C ARG A 222 -33.25 30.18 43.35
N ALA A 223 -32.69 30.15 44.56
CA ALA A 223 -33.28 30.75 45.75
C ALA A 223 -32.92 32.24 45.77
#